data_AF-A0A7C0WX71-F1
#
_entry.id   AF-A0A7C0WX71-F1
#
_cell.length_a   1.000
_cell.length_b   1.000
_cell.length_c   1.000
_cell.angle_alpha   90.00
_cell.angle_beta   90.00
_cell.angle_gamma   90.00
#
_symmetry.space_group_name_H-M   'P 1'
#
loop_
_entity.id
_entity.type
_entity.pdbx_description
1 polymer ?
#
loop_
_entity_poly.entity_id
_entity_poly.type
_entity_poly.pdbx_seq_one_letter_code
_entity_poly.pdbx_strand_id
1 'polypeptide(L)' 'FEQVKVYNIHNGERFETYVIEGEAGSGVIGLNGAAARKGLVGDLIIIASYAMINDDELAAYRPLMLLLDEKNKMKKYIDK' A
#
# COMPACT_ATOMS: atom_id res chain seq x y z
N PHE A 1 4.33 -4.63 -13.19
CA PHE A 1 4.29 -3.75 -12.01
C PHE A 1 2.87 -3.23 -11.84
N GLU A 2 2.40 -3.10 -10.61
CA GLU A 2 1.06 -2.63 -10.29
C GLU A 2 1.08 -1.14 -9.92
N GLN A 3 0.10 -0.39 -10.40
CA GLN A 3 -0.09 1.01 -9.99
C GLN A 3 -0.72 1.05 -8.60
N VAL A 4 -0.21 1.92 -7.73
CA VAL A 4 -0.74 2.12 -6.39
C VAL A 4 -0.96 3.60 -6.11
N LYS A 5 -1.97 3.88 -5.28
CA LYS A 5 -2.12 5.16 -4.59
C LYS A 5 -1.48 5.04 -3.21
N VAL A 6 -0.73 6.06 -2.83
CA VAL A 6 -0.11 6.18 -1.50
C VAL A 6 -0.73 7.37 -0.77
N TYR A 7 -1.14 7.13 0.48
CA TYR A 7 -1.70 8.14 1.37
C TYR A 7 -0.83 8.24 2.61
N ASN A 8 -0.15 9.37 2.77
CA ASN A 8 0.72 9.60 3.90
C ASN A 8 -0.08 10.24 5.05
N ILE A 9 -0.16 9.54 6.18
CA ILE A 9 -0.94 9.96 7.36
C ILE A 9 -0.26 11.13 8.08
N HIS A 10 1.07 11.22 8.02
CA HIS A 10 1.84 12.23 8.76
C HIS A 10 1.77 13.61 8.13
N ASN A 11 1.80 13.70 6.79
CA ASN A 11 1.86 14.97 6.08
C ASN A 11 0.65 15.24 5.16
N GLY A 12 -0.26 14.29 5.02
CA GLY A 12 -1.47 14.42 4.20
C GLY A 12 -1.25 14.31 2.68
N GLU A 13 -0.03 14.04 2.22
CA GLU A 13 0.27 13.85 0.79
C GLU A 13 -0.48 12.64 0.22
N ARG A 14 -0.93 12.80 -1.03
CA ARG A 14 -1.68 11.78 -1.77
C ARG A 14 -1.11 11.74 -3.18
N PHE A 15 -0.57 10.60 -3.58
CA PHE A 15 0.09 10.46 -4.88
C PHE A 15 -0.05 9.06 -5.46
N GLU A 16 0.26 8.96 -6.74
CA GLU A 16 0.21 7.73 -7.52
C GLU A 16 1.62 7.33 -7.97
N THR A 17 1.91 6.03 -7.91
CA THR A 17 3.17 5.46 -8.38
C THR A 17 2.98 3.98 -8.70
N TYR A 18 4.07 3.23 -8.86
CA TYR A 18 4.04 1.79 -9.06
C TYR A 18 4.92 1.07 -8.03
N VAL A 19 4.61 -0.19 -7.76
CA VAL A 19 5.40 -1.02 -6.85
C VAL A 19 6.65 -1.59 -7.53
N ILE A 20 7.73 -1.71 -6.78
CA ILE A 20 8.95 -2.42 -7.15
C ILE A 20 9.15 -3.51 -6.09
N GLU A 21 9.49 -4.72 -6.52
CA GLU A 21 9.70 -5.85 -5.62
C GLU A 21 10.90 -5.59 -4.69
N GLY A 22 10.67 -5.74 -3.39
CA GLY A 22 11.71 -5.68 -2.35
C GLY A 22 12.11 -7.07 -1.90
N GLU A 23 13.22 -7.17 -1.16
CA GLU A 23 13.69 -8.45 -0.62
C GLU A 23 12.63 -9.10 0.29
N ALA A 24 12.31 -10.36 0.01
CA ALA A 24 11.30 -11.10 0.75
C ALA A 24 11.62 -11.16 2.25
N GLY A 25 10.62 -10.90 3.09
CA GLY A 25 10.79 -10.93 4.54
C GLY A 25 11.58 -9.75 5.13
N SER A 26 12.07 -8.79 4.34
CA SER A 26 12.76 -7.59 4.85
C SER A 26 11.80 -6.63 5.57
N GLY A 27 10.58 -6.46 5.07
CA GLY A 27 9.66 -5.40 5.52
C GLY A 27 10.02 -4.03 4.94
N VAL A 28 10.81 -3.98 3.86
CA VAL A 28 11.19 -2.71 3.24
C VAL A 28 9.98 -2.01 2.64
N ILE A 29 9.83 -0.73 2.97
CA ILE A 29 8.92 0.21 2.30
C ILE A 29 9.77 1.45 2.01
N GLY A 30 9.98 1.75 0.73
CA GLY A 30 10.82 2.85 0.29
C GLY A 30 10.13 3.73 -0.73
N LEU A 31 10.14 5.04 -0.49
CA LEU A 31 9.73 6.04 -1.48
C LEU A 31 10.97 6.48 -2.25
N ASN A 32 11.06 6.08 -3.52
CA ASN A 32 12.22 6.32 -4.37
C ASN A 32 11.96 7.47 -5.38
N GLY A 33 13.04 8.07 -5.87
CA GLY A 33 12.97 9.11 -6.91
C GLY A 33 12.11 10.31 -6.49
N ALA A 34 11.22 10.77 -7.38
CA ALA A 34 10.35 11.91 -7.09
C ALA A 34 9.43 11.69 -5.87
N ALA A 35 9.02 10.44 -5.60
CA ALA A 35 8.19 10.09 -4.45
C ALA A 35 8.93 10.27 -3.11
N ALA A 36 10.27 10.26 -3.10
CA ALA A 36 11.07 10.52 -1.90
C ALA A 36 10.80 11.93 -1.32
N ARG A 37 10.26 12.86 -2.12
CA ARG A 37 9.87 14.20 -1.66
C ARG A 37 8.48 14.25 -1.00
N LYS A 38 7.75 13.13 -0.99
CA LYS A 38 6.36 13.01 -0.53
C LYS A 38 6.22 12.33 0.84
N GLY A 39 7.32 11.91 1.44
CA GLY A 39 7.35 11.35 2.79
C GLY A 39 8.77 11.19 3.31
N LEU A 40 8.88 10.94 4.60
CA LEU A 40 10.14 10.69 5.28
C LEU A 40 10.17 9.27 5.85
N VAL A 41 11.37 8.77 6.16
CA VAL A 41 11.52 7.50 6.88
C VAL A 41 10.80 7.61 8.22
N GLY A 42 9.91 6.65 8.50
CA GLY A 42 9.09 6.63 9.72
C GLY A 42 7.66 7.13 9.52
N ASP A 43 7.35 7.76 8.39
CA ASP A 43 5.97 8.15 8.09
C ASP A 43 5.09 6.89 7.92
N LEU A 44 3.99 6.87 8.65
CA LEU A 44 2.91 5.92 8.45
C LEU A 44 2.15 6.27 7.16
N ILE A 45 2.04 5.29 6.27
CA ILE A 45 1.37 5.41 4.99
C ILE A 45 0.35 4.29 4.79
N ILE A 46 -0.60 4.53 3.90
CA ILE A 46 -1.51 3.53 3.35
C ILE A 46 -1.16 3.35 1.88
N ILE A 47 -1.03 2.10 1.43
CA ILE A 47 -0.82 1.74 0.02
C ILE A 47 -2.07 1.00 -0.46
N ALA A 48 -2.69 1.47 -1.54
CA ALA A 48 -3.89 0.89 -2.10
C ALA A 48 -3.75 0.72 -3.61
N SER A 49 -4.19 -0.43 -4.12
CA SER A 49 -4.48 -0.61 -5.53
C SER A 49 -5.98 -0.74 -5.75
N TYR A 50 -6.40 -0.54 -6.99
CA TYR A 50 -7.80 -0.53 -7.40
C TYR A 50 -7.97 -1.45 -8.59
N ALA A 51 -9.05 -2.21 -8.59
CA ALA A 51 -9.46 -3.03 -9.71
C ALA A 51 -10.81 -2.53 -10.24
N MET A 52 -10.98 -2.62 -11.55
CA MET A 52 -12.31 -2.56 -12.15
C MET A 52 -12.91 -3.95 -12.04
N ILE A 53 -14.14 -4.03 -11.54
CA ILE A 53 -14.84 -5.28 -11.27
C ILE A 53 -16.23 -5.16 -11.90
N ASN A 54 -16.68 -6.22 -12.54
CA ASN A 54 -18.03 -6.25 -13.11
C ASN A 54 -19.08 -6.48 -12.02
N ASP A 55 -20.31 -6.03 -12.26
CA ASP A 55 -21.39 -6.10 -11.27
C ASP A 55 -21.70 -7.54 -10.82
N ASP A 56 -21.54 -8.52 -11.70
CA ASP A 56 -21.74 -9.95 -11.42
C ASP A 56 -20.62 -10.55 -10.54
N GLU A 57 -19.42 -9.99 -10.59
CA GLU A 57 -18.28 -10.39 -9.77
C GLU A 57 -18.24 -9.70 -8.40
N LEU A 58 -18.90 -8.54 -8.27
CA LEU A 58 -18.85 -7.67 -7.10
C LEU A 58 -19.27 -8.38 -5.80
N ALA A 59 -20.30 -9.23 -5.85
CA ALA A 59 -20.80 -9.96 -4.68
C ALA A 59 -19.75 -10.95 -4.11
N ALA A 60 -18.93 -11.52 -4.97
CA ALA A 60 -17.88 -12.47 -4.60
C ALA A 60 -16.54 -11.78 -4.29
N TYR A 61 -16.36 -10.51 -4.68
CA TYR A 61 -15.12 -9.81 -4.45
C TYR A 61 -14.84 -9.59 -2.96
N ARG A 62 -13.59 -9.86 -2.56
CA ARG A 62 -13.09 -9.66 -1.20
C ARG A 62 -11.77 -8.89 -1.30
N PRO A 63 -11.71 -7.61 -0.90
CA PRO A 63 -10.48 -6.85 -0.97
C PRO A 63 -9.45 -7.41 0.01
N LEU A 64 -8.20 -7.51 -0.42
CA LEU A 64 -7.11 -7.88 0.48
C LEU A 64 -6.78 -6.68 1.38
N MET A 65 -7.03 -6.80 2.68
CA MET A 65 -6.66 -5.79 3.66
C MET A 65 -5.66 -6.35 4.68
N LEU A 66 -4.47 -5.75 4.71
CA LEU A 66 -3.40 -6.13 5.62
C LEU A 66 -3.11 -4.98 6.59
N LEU A 67 -3.16 -5.29 7.88
CA LEU A 67 -2.59 -4.43 8.91
C LEU A 67 -1.20 -4.92 9.24
N LEU A 68 -0.24 -4.01 9.16
CA LEU A 68 1.15 -4.28 9.47
C LEU A 68 1.51 -3.77 10.88
N ASP A 69 2.56 -4.35 11.47
CA ASP A 69 3.19 -3.83 12.68
C ASP A 69 4.26 -2.76 12.35
N GLU A 70 4.94 -2.23 13.38
CA GLU A 70 5.99 -1.22 13.22
C GLU A 70 7.24 -1.70 12.45
N LYS A 71 7.37 -3.00 12.18
CA LYS A 71 8.43 -3.60 11.35
C LYS A 71 7.92 -4.00 9.98
N ASN A 72 6.76 -3.49 9.57
CA ASN A 72 6.08 -3.80 8.33
C ASN A 72 5.83 -5.32 8.14
N LYS A 73 5.65 -6.08 9.22
CA LYS A 73 5.23 -7.48 9.15
C LYS A 73 3.72 -7.56 9.26
N MET A 74 3.14 -8.56 8.60
CA MET A 74 1.70 -8.79 8.69
C MET A 74 1.32 -9.10 10.13
N LYS A 75 0.54 -8.21 10.74
CA LYS A 75 -0.03 -8.39 12.08
C LYS A 75 -1.42 -9.01 11.99
N LYS A 76 -2.21 -8.58 11.01
CA LYS A 76 -3.58 -9.06 10.83
C LYS A 76 -4.00 -9.00 9.37
N TYR A 77 -4.60 -10.08 8.89
CA TYR A 77 -5.43 -10.09 7.71
C TYR A 77 -6.87 -9.75 8.11
N ILE A 78 -7.47 -8.77 7.44
CA ILE A 78 -8.87 -8.42 7.65
C ILE A 78 -9.67 -9.01 6.50
N ASP A 79 -10.49 -10.01 6.82
CA ASP A 79 -11.49 -10.57 5.92
C ASP A 79 -12.78 -9.73 6.03
N LYS A 80 -13.30 -9.26 4.89
CA LYS A 80 -14.53 -8.48 4.78
C LYS A 80 -15.32 -8.94 3.57
#